data_AF-A0A0H5R0Y5-F1
#
_entry.id   AF-A0A0H5R0Y5-F1
#
_cell.length_a   1.000
_cell.length_b   1.000
_cell.length_c   1.000
_cell.angle_alpha   90.00
_cell.angle_beta   90.00
_cell.angle_gamma   90.00
#
_symmetry.space_group_name_H-M   'P 1'
#
loop_
_entity.id
_entity.type
_entity.pdbx_description
1 polymer ?
#
loop_
_entity_poly.entity_id
_entity_poly.type
_entity_poly.pdbx_seq_one_letter_code
_entity_poly.pdbx_strand_id
1 'polypeptide(L)'
;RDQDGNTALAVALLHKRGVKTISPIITAAKEQFKHNLGQNVMTGPSVWSSPNLIQDDRDKNAILEAMSEFINRRNLRGKTALLRAITNECSVATVNFLIK
;
A
#
# COMPACT_ATOMS: atom_id res chain seq x y z
N ARG A 1 -10.36 -3.83 5.29
CA ARG A 1 -11.22 -3.50 4.12
C ARG A 1 -12.57 -3.08 4.65
N ASP A 2 -13.31 -2.24 3.93
CA ASP A 2 -14.72 -1.97 4.27
C ASP A 2 -15.64 -3.09 3.75
N GLN A 3 -16.96 -2.89 3.89
CA GLN A 3 -17.99 -3.84 3.47
C GLN A 3 -18.04 -4.08 1.95
N ASP A 4 -17.52 -3.14 1.14
CA ASP A 4 -17.42 -3.25 -0.32
C ASP A 4 -16.08 -3.84 -0.78
N GLY A 5 -15.20 -4.21 0.15
CA GLY A 5 -13.84 -4.67 -0.13
C GLY A 5 -12.86 -3.57 -0.52
N ASN A 6 -13.21 -2.29 -0.31
CA ASN A 6 -12.30 -1.17 -0.56
C ASN A 6 -11.16 -1.21 0.47
N THR A 7 -9.95 -0.87 0.01
CA THR A 7 -8.82 -0.53 0.88
C THR A 7 -9.01 0.86 1.47
N ALA A 8 -8.25 1.22 2.51
CA ALA A 8 -8.27 2.57 3.07
C ALA A 8 -7.96 3.64 1.99
N LEU A 9 -7.05 3.34 1.06
CA LEU A 9 -6.73 4.20 -0.08
C LEU A 9 -7.94 4.42 -0.98
N ALA A 10 -8.65 3.35 -1.35
CA ALA A 10 -9.84 3.45 -2.18
C ALA A 10 -10.99 4.22 -1.51
N VAL A 11 -11.15 4.08 -0.18
CA VAL A 11 -12.13 4.86 0.61
C VAL A 11 -11.75 6.36 0.64
N ALA A 12 -10.47 6.68 0.83
CA ALA A 12 -10.01 8.07 0.80
C ALA A 12 -10.33 8.75 -0.54
N LEU A 13 -10.10 8.03 -1.65
CA LEU A 13 -10.39 8.54 -3.00
C LEU A 13 -11.88 8.61 -3.30
N LEU A 14 -12.70 7.70 -2.76
CA LEU A 14 -14.16 7.80 -2.82
C LEU A 14 -14.66 9.11 -2.20
N HIS A 15 -14.01 9.59 -1.14
CA HIS A 15 -14.33 10.85 -0.48
C HIS A 15 -13.50 12.03 -0.98
N LYS A 16 -12.95 11.94 -2.20
CA LYS A 16 -12.18 13.00 -2.86
C LYS A 16 -11.03 13.56 -2.00
N ARG A 17 -10.43 12.74 -1.15
CA ARG A 17 -9.31 13.17 -0.30
C ARG A 17 -8.05 13.32 -1.16
N GLY A 18 -7.38 14.46 -1.00
CA GLY A 18 -6.19 14.79 -1.78
C GLY A 18 -4.90 14.16 -1.24
N VAL A 19 -3.77 14.52 -1.88
CA VAL A 19 -2.42 14.01 -1.59
C VAL A 19 -2.07 14.02 -0.10
N LYS A 20 -2.42 15.07 0.64
CA LYS A 20 -2.16 15.20 2.08
C LYS A 20 -2.78 14.06 2.91
N THR A 21 -3.87 13.45 2.44
CA THR A 21 -4.53 12.33 3.11
C THR A 21 -4.07 10.98 2.57
N ILE A 22 -3.87 10.86 1.26
CA ILE A 22 -3.49 9.58 0.65
C ILE A 22 -2.02 9.22 0.87
N SER A 23 -1.13 10.21 0.98
CA SER A 23 0.31 9.97 1.18
C SER A 23 0.58 9.24 2.51
N PRO A 24 0.03 9.65 3.67
CA PRO A 24 0.19 8.90 4.91
C PRO A 24 -0.32 7.45 4.83
N ILE A 25 -1.40 7.19 4.09
CA ILE A 25 -1.93 5.83 3.91
C ILE A 25 -0.92 4.94 3.18
N ILE A 26 -0.31 5.46 2.10
CA ILE A 26 0.71 4.75 1.32
C ILE A 26 1.98 4.54 2.14
N THR A 27 2.42 5.55 2.89
CA THR A 27 3.57 5.42 3.80
C THR A 27 3.33 4.37 4.87
N ALA A 28 2.16 4.39 5.52
CA ALA A 28 1.81 3.41 6.54
C ALA A 28 1.75 1.97 5.99
N ALA A 29 1.18 1.78 4.79
CA ALA A 29 1.17 0.48 4.13
C ALA A 29 2.59 -0.03 3.85
N LYS A 30 3.49 0.83 3.36
CA LYS A 30 4.89 0.48 3.09
C LYS A 30 5.63 0.07 4.37
N GLU A 31 5.47 0.82 5.46
CA GLU A 31 6.09 0.48 6.74
C GLU A 31 5.52 -0.82 7.32
N GLN A 32 4.23 -1.07 7.16
CA GLN A 32 3.62 -2.34 7.55
C GLN A 32 4.21 -3.53 6.79
N PHE A 33 4.42 -3.41 5.46
CA PHE A 33 5.04 -4.48 4.68
C PHE A 33 6.49 -4.74 5.08
N LYS A 34 7.28 -3.69 5.32
CA LYS A 34 8.64 -3.83 5.87
C LYS A 34 8.64 -4.58 7.21
N HIS A 35 7.74 -4.18 8.12
CA HIS A 35 7.64 -4.81 9.43
C HIS A 35 7.25 -6.29 9.32
N ASN A 36 6.23 -6.62 8.52
CA ASN A 36 5.79 -7.99 8.31
C ASN A 36 6.89 -8.86 7.70
N LEU A 37 7.68 -8.33 6.76
CA LEU A 37 8.80 -9.04 6.17
C LEU A 37 9.90 -9.32 7.22
N GLY A 38 10.27 -8.31 8.02
CA GLY A 38 11.24 -8.48 9.11
C GLY A 38 10.80 -9.48 10.18
N GLN A 39 9.50 -9.58 10.46
CA GLN A 39 8.93 -10.57 11.39
C GLN A 39 8.90 -11.98 10.79
N ASN A 40 8.59 -12.14 9.50
CA ASN A 40 8.53 -13.45 8.84
C ASN A 40 9.91 -14.11 8.70
N VAL A 41 10.98 -13.32 8.60
CA VAL A 41 12.37 -13.81 8.63
C VAL A 41 12.75 -14.37 10.02
N MET A 42 12.01 -14.02 11.08
CA MET A 42 12.33 -14.27 12.48
C MET A 42 11.64 -15.51 13.08
N THR A 43 11.56 -16.64 12.35
CA THR A 43 10.92 -17.88 12.85
C THR A 43 11.90 -19.02 13.20
N GLY A 44 13.20 -18.74 13.30
CA GLY A 44 14.21 -19.67 13.80
C GLY A 44 14.69 -19.31 15.23
N PRO A 45 14.79 -20.25 16.20
CA PRO A 45 15.19 -19.96 17.58
C PRO A 45 16.61 -19.39 17.75
N SER A 46 17.42 -19.34 16.68
CA SER A 46 18.84 -18.99 16.72
C SER A 46 19.19 -17.63 16.11
N VAL A 47 18.22 -16.84 15.64
CA VAL A 47 18.48 -15.55 14.95
C VAL A 47 17.86 -14.39 15.73
N TRP A 48 18.21 -14.26 17.01
CA TRP A 48 17.92 -13.03 17.75
C TRP A 48 19.07 -12.05 17.54
N SER A 49 18.73 -10.84 17.06
CA SER A 49 19.56 -9.63 16.95
C SER A 49 20.32 -9.44 15.63
N SER A 50 19.68 -8.77 14.66
CA SER A 50 20.37 -7.74 13.87
C SER A 50 19.38 -6.67 13.40
N PRO A 51 19.67 -5.36 13.57
CA PRO A 51 18.71 -4.28 13.28
C PRO A 51 18.52 -3.97 11.79
N ASN A 52 19.23 -4.66 10.89
CA ASN A 52 19.34 -4.31 9.48
C ASN A 52 18.76 -5.39 8.54
N LEU A 53 17.56 -5.91 8.82
CA LEU A 53 16.95 -6.98 8.02
C LEU A 53 16.36 -6.55 6.66
N ILE A 54 16.58 -5.31 6.20
CA ILE A 54 16.33 -4.92 4.81
C ILE A 54 17.70 -4.93 4.10
N GLN A 55 18.27 -6.11 3.87
CA GLN A 55 19.68 -6.22 3.45
C GLN A 55 19.88 -6.79 2.04
N ASP A 56 18.84 -7.25 1.35
CA ASP A 56 19.01 -7.83 0.01
C ASP A 56 17.95 -7.34 -0.99
N ASP A 57 18.31 -7.34 -2.28
CA ASP A 57 17.46 -6.92 -3.41
C ASP A 57 16.13 -7.70 -3.45
N ARG A 58 16.13 -8.92 -2.90
CA ARG A 58 14.94 -9.77 -2.78
C ARG A 58 13.86 -9.15 -1.88
N ASP A 59 14.24 -8.61 -0.74
CA ASP A 59 13.30 -8.01 0.23
C ASP A 59 12.68 -6.73 -0.33
N LYS A 60 13.50 -5.94 -1.03
CA LYS A 60 13.05 -4.75 -1.76
C LYS A 60 12.03 -5.13 -2.83
N ASN A 61 12.29 -6.18 -3.62
CA ASN A 61 11.36 -6.64 -4.65
C ASN A 61 10.04 -7.13 -4.04
N ALA A 62 10.10 -7.89 -2.94
CA ALA A 62 8.89 -8.34 -2.23
C ALA A 62 8.04 -7.16 -1.72
N ILE A 63 8.68 -6.12 -1.17
CA ILE A 63 7.98 -4.89 -0.74
C ILE A 63 7.36 -4.17 -1.93
N LEU A 64 8.08 -4.06 -3.05
CA LEU A 64 7.56 -3.42 -4.27
C LEU A 64 6.36 -4.18 -4.85
N GLU A 65 6.41 -5.51 -4.88
CA GLU A 65 5.29 -6.36 -5.31
C GLU A 65 4.08 -6.20 -4.39
N ALA A 66 4.28 -6.26 -3.06
CA ALA A 66 3.21 -6.06 -2.10
C ALA A 66 2.57 -4.67 -2.20
N MET A 67 3.39 -3.63 -2.39
CA MET A 67 2.91 -2.27 -2.64
C MET A 67 2.13 -2.16 -3.95
N SER A 68 2.61 -2.82 -5.02
CA SER A 68 1.92 -2.87 -6.30
C SER A 68 0.55 -3.54 -6.17
N GLU A 69 0.47 -4.68 -5.47
CA GLU A 69 -0.81 -5.36 -5.21
C GLU A 69 -1.75 -4.47 -4.38
N PHE A 70 -1.22 -3.78 -3.36
CA PHE A 70 -2.01 -2.87 -2.52
C PHE A 70 -2.62 -1.71 -3.33
N ILE A 71 -1.84 -1.06 -4.19
CA ILE A 71 -2.29 0.07 -5.03
C ILE A 71 -3.30 -0.40 -6.07
N ASN A 72 -3.01 -1.51 -6.74
CA ASN A 72 -3.81 -2.05 -7.85
C ASN A 72 -4.97 -2.93 -7.39
N ARG A 73 -5.18 -3.06 -6.07
CA ARG A 73 -6.18 -3.97 -5.54
C ARG A 73 -7.59 -3.58 -5.98
N ARG A 74 -8.31 -4.58 -6.47
CA ARG A 74 -9.73 -4.46 -6.83
C ARG A 74 -10.61 -4.71 -5.60
N ASN A 75 -11.67 -3.92 -5.48
CA ASN A 75 -12.74 -4.17 -4.51
C ASN A 75 -13.69 -5.28 -5.01
N LEU A 76 -14.77 -5.57 -4.27
CA LEU A 76 -15.74 -6.63 -4.63
C LEU A 76 -16.47 -6.38 -5.95
N ARG A 77 -16.40 -5.15 -6.48
CA ARG A 77 -16.97 -4.75 -7.77
C ARG A 77 -15.92 -4.62 -8.87
N GLY A 78 -14.71 -5.12 -8.66
CA GLY A 78 -13.63 -5.04 -9.64
C GLY A 78 -12.96 -3.66 -9.76
N LYS A 79 -13.30 -2.69 -8.90
CA LYS A 79 -12.79 -1.30 -9.00
C LYS A 79 -11.50 -1.12 -8.22
N THR A 80 -10.49 -0.50 -8.84
CA THR A 80 -9.24 -0.10 -8.19
C THR A 80 -9.35 1.27 -7.52
N ALA A 81 -8.34 1.61 -6.71
CA ALA A 81 -8.17 2.96 -6.16
C ALA A 81 -8.09 4.03 -7.28
N LEU A 82 -7.32 3.76 -8.34
CA LEU A 82 -7.20 4.68 -9.47
C LEU A 82 -8.53 4.90 -10.19
N LEU A 83 -9.29 3.83 -10.48
CA LEU A 83 -10.60 3.97 -11.10
C LEU A 83 -11.54 4.82 -10.22
N ARG A 84 -11.50 4.64 -8.90
CA ARG A 84 -12.27 5.48 -7.97
C ARG A 84 -11.85 6.94 -8.06
N ALA A 85 -10.55 7.24 -8.10
CA ALA A 85 -10.06 8.62 -8.22
C ALA A 85 -10.61 9.31 -9.47
N ILE A 86 -10.59 8.61 -10.61
CA ILE A 86 -11.10 9.13 -11.89
C ILE A 86 -12.62 9.30 -11.82
N THR A 87 -13.37 8.28 -11.42
CA THR A 87 -14.85 8.33 -11.40
C THR A 87 -15.42 9.31 -10.39
N ASN A 88 -14.66 9.67 -9.35
CA ASN A 88 -15.06 10.67 -8.36
C ASN A 88 -14.47 12.06 -8.65
N GLU A 89 -13.83 12.25 -9.80
CA GLU A 89 -13.26 13.55 -10.22
C GLU A 89 -12.29 14.12 -9.17
N CYS A 90 -11.41 13.26 -8.64
CA CYS A 90 -10.30 13.73 -7.82
C CYS A 90 -9.40 14.68 -8.63
N SER A 91 -8.70 15.58 -7.93
CA SER A 91 -7.79 16.52 -8.60
C SER A 91 -6.72 15.80 -9.42
N VAL A 92 -6.28 16.43 -10.51
CA VAL A 92 -5.19 15.93 -11.37
C VAL A 92 -3.94 15.60 -10.55
N ALA A 93 -3.62 16.43 -9.55
CA ALA A 93 -2.50 16.17 -8.63
C ALA A 93 -2.65 14.84 -7.86
N THR A 94 -3.87 14.51 -7.44
CA THR A 94 -4.17 13.26 -6.71
C THR A 94 -4.10 12.05 -7.64
N VAL A 95 -4.65 12.16 -8.86
CA VAL A 95 -4.58 11.10 -9.86
C VAL A 95 -3.13 10.84 -10.28
N ASN A 96 -2.36 11.90 -10.56
CA ASN A 96 -0.94 11.79 -10.92
C ASN A 96 -0.09 11.18 -9.80
N PHE A 97 -0.48 11.36 -8.54
CA PHE A 97 0.22 10.74 -7.41
C PHE A 97 0.07 9.21 -7.40
N LEU A 98 -0.99 8.66 -7.98
CA LEU A 98 -1.26 7.21 -8.02
C LEU A 98 -0.63 6.50 -9.22
N ILE A 99 -0.20 7.25 -10.24
CA ILE A 99 0.34 6.71 -11.51
C ILE A 99 1.88 6.65 -11.48
N LYS A 100 2.52 7.29 -10.49
CA LYS A 100 3.98 7.27 -10.28
C LYS A 100 4.42 6.06 -9.48
#